data_AF-A0AAD6CW12-F1
#
_entry.id   AF-A0AAD6CW12-F1
#
_cell.length_a   1.000
_cell.length_b   1.000
_cell.length_c   1.000
_cell.angle_alpha   90.00
_cell.angle_beta   90.00
_cell.angle_gamma   90.00
#
_symmetry.space_group_name_H-M   'P 1'
#
loop_
_entity.id
_entity.type
_entity.pdbx_description
1 polymer ?
#
loop_
_entity_poly.entity_id
_entity_poly.type
_entity_poly.pdbx_seq_one_letter_code
_entity_poly.pdbx_strand_id
1 'polypeptide(L)'
;MPMADQIITQVQSSTGLSISPTWLSSFLASSTAQRNIPASALTKTALFRVLGSDFRESLSKNPSSVFPVDIFDPKIQERRLQGPIPVQVLDIEDIGTSLWSQVEAIERVERGEAVRGREIVRTISVGEDAEAAANNGSGTNPAASGSSGSGPHRLILQDMAGTKAVAIEMQRIDGVSLEKLGIGAKLMLRGATVARGMILLDPGCATLLGGKIELLDRPWKEGRKSRLLERIASMEAQDSQ
;
A
#
# COMPACT_ATOMS: atom_id res chain seq x y z
N MET A 1 -2.07 -31.83 11.23
CA MET A 1 -1.63 -30.89 12.29
C MET A 1 -0.19 -30.41 12.14
N PRO A 2 0.87 -31.21 11.89
CA PRO A 2 2.25 -30.69 11.88
C PRO A 2 2.55 -29.66 10.76
N MET A 3 1.86 -29.75 9.62
CA MET A 3 2.06 -28.83 8.50
C MET A 3 1.47 -27.43 8.75
N ALA A 4 0.37 -27.33 9.50
CA ALA A 4 -0.23 -26.04 9.84
C ALA A 4 0.70 -25.24 10.77
N ASP A 5 1.22 -25.89 11.80
CA ASP A 5 2.16 -25.29 12.76
C ASP A 5 3.46 -24.84 12.09
N GLN A 6 3.96 -25.63 11.11
CA GLN A 6 5.12 -25.25 10.30
C GLN A 6 4.87 -23.96 9.51
N ILE A 7 3.72 -23.84 8.83
CA ILE A 7 3.36 -22.64 8.06
C ILE A 7 3.25 -21.42 8.99
N ILE A 8 2.57 -21.56 10.14
CA ILE A 8 2.42 -20.48 11.11
C ILE A 8 3.79 -20.01 11.60
N THR A 9 4.65 -20.93 12.03
CA THR A 9 5.98 -20.62 12.56
C THR A 9 6.85 -19.95 11.50
N GLN A 10 6.82 -20.42 10.26
CA GLN A 10 7.62 -19.86 9.17
C GLN A 10 7.13 -18.47 8.72
N VAL A 11 5.82 -18.22 8.70
CA VAL A 11 5.28 -16.89 8.40
C VAL A 11 5.56 -15.91 9.54
N GLN A 12 5.36 -16.33 10.79
CA GLN A 12 5.59 -15.48 11.95
C GLN A 12 7.07 -15.09 12.10
N SER A 13 8.00 -16.02 11.86
CA SER A 13 9.44 -15.72 11.90
C SER A 13 9.90 -14.78 10.78
N SER A 14 9.32 -14.88 9.58
CA SER A 14 9.74 -14.08 8.42
C SER A 14 9.07 -12.71 8.34
N THR A 15 7.84 -12.57 8.84
CA THR A 15 7.03 -11.34 8.68
C THR A 15 6.55 -10.74 9.99
N GLY A 16 6.48 -11.54 11.07
CA GLY A 16 5.82 -11.18 12.31
C GLY A 16 4.29 -11.29 12.28
N LEU A 17 3.69 -11.82 11.21
CA LEU A 17 2.24 -12.02 11.12
C LEU A 17 1.80 -13.29 11.83
N SER A 18 0.76 -13.18 12.67
CA SER A 18 0.10 -14.31 13.32
C SER A 18 -1.16 -14.68 12.54
N ILE A 19 -1.07 -15.72 11.70
CA ILE A 19 -2.19 -16.20 10.88
C ILE A 19 -3.31 -16.77 11.77
N SER A 20 -4.56 -16.58 11.37
CA SER A 20 -5.73 -17.20 12.00
C SER A 20 -5.76 -18.72 11.77
N PRO A 21 -5.90 -19.55 12.82
CA PRO A 21 -6.04 -21.00 12.66
C PRO A 21 -7.25 -21.40 11.82
N THR A 22 -8.37 -20.65 11.91
CA THR A 22 -9.57 -20.93 11.12
C THR A 22 -9.36 -20.61 9.65
N TRP A 23 -8.72 -19.47 9.34
CA TRP A 23 -8.33 -19.13 7.98
C TRP A 23 -7.38 -20.16 7.38
N LEU A 24 -6.37 -20.58 8.14
CA LEU A 24 -5.38 -21.56 7.69
C LEU A 24 -6.02 -22.93 7.45
N SER A 25 -6.95 -23.34 8.31
CA SER A 25 -7.69 -24.60 8.13
C SER A 25 -8.50 -24.59 6.85
N SER A 26 -9.20 -23.49 6.55
CA SER A 26 -9.93 -23.30 5.29
C SER A 26 -9.00 -23.27 4.07
N PHE A 27 -7.85 -22.60 4.18
CA PHE A 27 -6.81 -22.59 3.14
C PHE A 27 -6.31 -24.00 2.85
N LEU A 28 -5.93 -24.76 3.88
CA LEU A 28 -5.45 -26.13 3.73
C LEU A 28 -6.54 -27.05 3.19
N ALA A 29 -7.79 -26.93 3.67
CA ALA A 29 -8.91 -27.70 3.11
C ALA A 29 -9.08 -27.43 1.60
N SER A 30 -9.02 -26.18 1.18
CA SER A 30 -9.08 -25.81 -0.25
C SER A 30 -7.87 -26.29 -1.06
N SER A 31 -6.69 -26.38 -0.44
CA SER A 31 -5.43 -26.75 -1.08
C SER A 31 -5.19 -28.26 -1.10
N THR A 32 -5.76 -29.03 -0.17
CA THR A 32 -5.60 -30.49 -0.06
C THR A 32 -6.23 -31.26 -1.21
N ALA A 33 -7.06 -30.60 -2.04
CA ALA A 33 -7.46 -31.13 -3.34
C ALA A 33 -6.26 -31.36 -4.29
N GLN A 34 -5.13 -30.69 -4.05
CA GLN A 34 -3.87 -30.84 -4.79
C GLN A 34 -2.87 -31.64 -3.94
N ARG A 35 -2.83 -32.97 -4.12
CA ARG A 35 -1.88 -33.83 -3.39
C ARG A 35 -0.44 -33.54 -3.84
N ASN A 36 0.51 -33.59 -2.89
CA ASN A 36 1.98 -33.47 -3.06
C ASN A 36 2.62 -32.07 -3.20
N ILE A 37 2.05 -31.00 -2.65
CA ILE A 37 2.73 -29.69 -2.61
C ILE A 37 3.72 -29.63 -1.43
N PRO A 38 5.00 -29.24 -1.64
CA PRO A 38 5.96 -29.03 -0.56
C PRO A 38 5.52 -27.96 0.45
N ALA A 39 5.88 -28.12 1.73
CA ALA A 39 5.51 -27.19 2.80
C ALA A 39 6.02 -25.74 2.56
N SER A 40 7.19 -25.58 1.93
CA SER A 40 7.73 -24.27 1.56
C SER A 40 6.87 -23.56 0.51
N ALA A 41 6.39 -24.30 -0.50
CA ALA A 41 5.50 -23.77 -1.52
C ALA A 41 4.11 -23.43 -0.96
N LEU A 42 3.59 -24.25 -0.03
CA LEU A 42 2.37 -23.93 0.70
C LEU A 42 2.55 -22.69 1.58
N THR A 43 3.68 -22.53 2.24
CA THR A 43 3.98 -21.34 3.07
C THR A 43 4.00 -20.07 2.22
N LYS A 44 4.66 -20.10 1.06
CA LYS A 44 4.68 -18.95 0.14
C LYS A 44 3.28 -18.65 -0.42
N THR A 45 2.52 -19.68 -0.79
CA THR A 45 1.13 -19.52 -1.24
C THR A 45 0.23 -18.96 -0.14
N ALA A 46 0.37 -19.46 1.09
CA ALA A 46 -0.37 -18.98 2.25
C ALA A 46 -0.04 -17.51 2.52
N LEU A 47 1.24 -17.15 2.55
CA LEU A 47 1.66 -15.76 2.74
C LEU A 47 1.10 -14.85 1.64
N PHE A 48 1.20 -15.25 0.37
CA PHE A 48 0.63 -14.51 -0.76
C PHE A 48 -0.87 -14.27 -0.59
N ARG A 49 -1.63 -15.31 -0.20
CA ARG A 49 -3.08 -15.19 0.03
C ARG A 49 -3.41 -14.33 1.25
N VAL A 50 -2.65 -14.43 2.34
CA VAL A 50 -2.82 -13.56 3.52
C VAL A 50 -2.61 -12.09 3.12
N LEU A 51 -1.52 -11.78 2.41
CA LEU A 51 -1.21 -10.42 1.95
C LEU A 51 -2.26 -9.87 0.97
N GLY A 52 -2.92 -10.76 0.20
CA GLY A 52 -4.03 -10.41 -0.70
C GLY A 52 -5.43 -10.39 -0.07
N SER A 53 -5.56 -10.70 1.23
CA SER A 53 -6.84 -10.81 1.93
C SER A 53 -7.04 -9.69 2.95
N ASP A 54 -8.26 -9.57 3.49
CA ASP A 54 -8.54 -8.66 4.61
C ASP A 54 -7.89 -9.19 5.91
N PHE A 55 -7.09 -8.35 6.58
CA PHE A 55 -6.44 -8.71 7.85
C PHE A 55 -7.41 -8.96 9.00
N ARG A 56 -8.65 -8.48 8.90
CA ARG A 56 -9.71 -8.77 9.88
C ARG A 56 -10.14 -10.24 9.87
N GLU A 57 -9.90 -10.94 8.76
CA GLU A 57 -10.32 -12.33 8.55
C GLU A 57 -9.15 -13.32 8.58
N SER A 58 -7.96 -12.87 8.17
CA SER A 58 -6.79 -13.73 7.96
C SER A 58 -5.82 -13.80 9.14
N LEU A 59 -5.87 -12.84 10.08
CA LEU A 59 -4.96 -12.77 11.23
C LEU A 59 -5.66 -13.13 12.55
N SER A 60 -4.89 -13.67 13.48
CA SER A 60 -5.30 -13.91 14.87
C SER A 60 -5.26 -12.62 15.68
N LYS A 61 -6.34 -12.33 16.41
CA LYS A 61 -6.41 -11.13 17.24
C LYS A 61 -5.58 -11.27 18.52
N ASN A 62 -4.75 -10.26 18.79
CA ASN A 62 -3.97 -10.10 20.01
C ASN A 62 -4.04 -8.61 20.42
N PRO A 63 -4.30 -8.28 21.70
CA PRO A 63 -4.35 -6.90 22.17
C PRO A 63 -3.10 -6.06 21.86
N SER A 64 -1.93 -6.72 21.74
CA SER A 64 -0.65 -6.06 21.40
C SER A 64 -0.43 -5.80 19.92
N SER A 65 -1.37 -6.23 19.06
CA SER A 65 -1.27 -6.06 17.60
C SER A 65 -2.49 -5.36 16.99
N VAL A 66 -3.24 -4.63 17.82
CA VAL A 66 -4.33 -3.73 17.43
C VAL A 66 -4.05 -2.33 17.94
N PHE A 67 -4.72 -1.34 17.36
CA PHE A 67 -4.65 0.02 17.84
C PHE A 67 -5.34 0.17 19.21
N PRO A 68 -4.82 1.07 20.08
CA PRO A 68 -5.52 1.42 21.30
C PRO A 68 -6.82 2.18 20.99
N VAL A 69 -7.82 2.03 21.85
CA VAL A 69 -9.19 2.54 21.64
C VAL A 69 -9.29 4.06 21.51
N ASP A 70 -8.33 4.77 22.10
CA ASP A 70 -8.19 6.22 22.14
C ASP A 70 -7.14 6.72 21.12
N ILE A 71 -6.79 5.93 20.10
CA ILE A 71 -5.81 6.33 19.07
C ILE A 71 -6.16 7.65 18.38
N PHE A 72 -7.44 8.03 18.39
CA PHE A 72 -7.95 9.26 17.77
C PHE A 72 -7.99 10.47 18.69
N ASP A 73 -7.69 10.33 19.98
CA ASP A 73 -7.85 11.43 20.93
C ASP A 73 -6.85 12.56 20.62
N PRO A 74 -7.31 13.75 20.16
CA PRO A 74 -6.43 14.86 19.83
C PRO A 74 -5.83 15.52 21.08
N LYS A 75 -6.34 15.22 22.28
CA LYS A 75 -5.82 15.73 23.55
C LYS A 75 -4.52 15.04 23.94
N ILE A 76 -4.28 13.83 23.44
CA ILE A 76 -3.01 13.12 23.63
C ILE A 76 -1.97 13.77 22.71
N GLN A 77 -1.02 14.47 23.30
CA GLN A 77 0.05 15.15 22.55
C GLN A 77 0.86 14.15 21.73
N GLU A 78 1.34 13.11 22.39
CA GLU A 78 2.14 12.05 21.78
C GLU A 78 1.99 10.75 22.56
N ARG A 79 2.00 9.61 21.85
CA ARG A 79 2.13 8.28 22.42
C ARG A 79 2.82 7.35 21.45
N ARG A 80 3.71 6.51 21.96
CA ARG A 80 4.32 5.42 21.20
C ARG A 80 3.44 4.17 21.21
N LEU A 81 3.10 3.66 20.03
CA LEU A 81 2.38 2.40 19.86
C LEU A 81 3.23 1.23 20.34
N GLN A 82 2.62 0.35 21.13
CA GLN A 82 3.29 -0.83 21.68
C GLN A 82 3.07 -2.04 20.76
N GLY A 83 4.14 -2.82 20.57
CA GLY A 83 4.09 -4.07 19.81
C GLY A 83 4.12 -3.92 18.28
N PRO A 84 4.20 -5.05 17.57
CA PRO A 84 3.96 -5.11 16.14
C PRO A 84 2.47 -5.00 15.84
N ILE A 85 2.08 -3.99 15.08
CA ILE A 85 0.68 -3.80 14.66
C ILE A 85 0.62 -3.98 13.13
N PRO A 86 0.15 -5.15 12.65
CA PRO A 86 -0.15 -5.35 11.24
C PRO A 86 -1.34 -4.49 10.84
N VAL A 87 -1.20 -3.74 9.77
CA VAL A 87 -2.24 -2.86 9.22
C VAL A 87 -2.37 -3.06 7.73
N GLN A 88 -3.55 -2.70 7.21
CA GLN A 88 -3.81 -2.63 5.78
C GLN A 88 -4.15 -1.20 5.36
N VAL A 89 -3.72 -0.81 4.17
CA VAL A 89 -3.99 0.51 3.59
C VAL A 89 -5.38 0.52 2.99
N LEU A 90 -6.23 1.44 3.42
CA LEU A 90 -7.56 1.66 2.85
C LEU A 90 -7.58 2.82 1.85
N ASP A 91 -6.69 3.79 2.02
CA ASP A 91 -6.60 4.97 1.17
C ASP A 91 -5.21 5.60 1.27
N ILE A 92 -4.82 6.34 0.23
CA ILE A 92 -3.57 7.10 0.17
C ILE A 92 -3.79 8.38 -0.64
N GLU A 93 -3.31 9.51 -0.13
CA GLU A 93 -3.39 10.81 -0.77
C GLU A 93 -1.99 11.43 -0.79
N ASP A 94 -1.59 12.02 -1.91
CA ASP A 94 -0.43 12.92 -1.94
C ASP A 94 -0.89 14.30 -1.48
N ILE A 95 -0.32 14.75 -0.35
CA ILE A 95 -0.60 16.06 0.25
C ILE A 95 0.53 17.07 -0.03
N GLY A 96 1.57 16.66 -0.75
CA GLY A 96 2.68 17.52 -1.17
C GLY A 96 2.49 18.15 -2.54
N THR A 97 1.58 17.64 -3.38
CA THR A 97 1.30 18.17 -4.72
C THR A 97 -0.12 18.72 -4.82
N SER A 98 -0.33 19.75 -5.66
CA SER A 98 -1.65 20.34 -5.84
C SER A 98 -2.61 19.38 -6.54
N LEU A 99 -3.91 19.46 -6.20
CA LEU A 99 -4.95 18.62 -6.81
C LEU A 99 -4.96 18.75 -8.34
N TRP A 100 -4.83 19.97 -8.86
CA TRP A 100 -4.74 20.25 -10.30
C TRP A 100 -3.55 19.56 -10.97
N SER A 101 -2.37 19.62 -10.36
CA SER A 101 -1.18 18.95 -10.88
C SER A 101 -1.36 17.43 -10.91
N GLN A 102 -2.04 16.87 -9.91
CA GLN A 102 -2.37 15.44 -9.89
C GLN A 102 -3.38 15.05 -10.99
N VAL A 103 -4.42 15.86 -11.23
CA VAL A 103 -5.37 15.62 -12.33
C VAL A 103 -4.65 15.67 -13.68
N GLU A 104 -3.83 16.69 -13.91
CA GLU A 104 -3.04 16.84 -15.13
C GLU A 104 -2.09 15.66 -15.36
N ALA A 105 -1.47 15.15 -14.29
CA ALA A 105 -0.62 13.95 -14.35
C ALA A 105 -1.41 12.72 -14.81
N ILE A 106 -2.64 12.53 -14.32
CA ILE A 106 -3.51 11.43 -14.77
C ILE A 106 -3.87 11.59 -16.25
N GLU A 107 -4.29 12.78 -16.66
CA GLU A 107 -4.70 13.07 -18.04
C GLU A 107 -3.58 12.91 -19.05
N ARG A 108 -2.35 13.25 -18.65
CA ARG A 108 -1.15 13.03 -19.45
C ARG A 108 -0.93 11.54 -19.75
N VAL A 109 -1.12 10.69 -18.75
CA VAL A 109 -1.03 9.24 -18.91
C VAL A 109 -2.18 8.71 -19.79
N GLU A 110 -3.40 9.20 -19.59
CA GLU A 110 -4.57 8.84 -20.42
C GLU A 110 -4.37 9.19 -21.90
N ARG A 111 -3.65 10.29 -22.18
CA ARG A 111 -3.31 10.75 -23.53
C ARG A 111 -2.12 10.00 -24.16
N GLY A 112 -1.43 9.16 -23.39
CA GLY A 112 -0.24 8.45 -23.86
C GLY A 112 0.99 9.35 -24.01
N GLU A 113 1.08 10.44 -23.24
CA GLU A 113 2.23 11.33 -23.23
C GLU A 113 3.26 10.84 -22.21
N ALA A 114 4.36 10.25 -22.68
CA ALA A 114 5.46 9.86 -21.81
C ALA A 114 6.34 11.09 -21.50
N VAL A 115 6.54 11.38 -20.22
CA VAL A 115 7.48 12.44 -19.79
C VAL A 115 8.89 11.87 -19.79
N ARG A 116 9.77 12.39 -20.65
CA ARG A 116 11.20 12.12 -20.60
C ARG A 116 11.93 13.41 -20.23
N GLY A 117 12.07 13.67 -18.94
CA GLY A 117 12.71 14.89 -18.42
C GLY A 117 11.77 16.10 -18.35
N ARG A 118 12.20 17.27 -18.85
CA ARG A 118 11.39 18.50 -18.93
C ARG A 118 10.55 18.61 -20.20
N GLU A 119 10.58 17.59 -21.05
CA GLU A 119 9.93 17.60 -22.36
C GLU A 119 8.80 16.58 -22.42
N ILE A 120 7.65 17.02 -22.91
CA ILE A 120 6.47 16.18 -23.17
C ILE A 120 6.67 15.56 -24.54
N VAL A 121 6.95 14.25 -24.58
CA VAL A 121 7.09 13.52 -25.85
C VAL A 121 5.74 12.87 -26.18
N ARG A 122 5.13 13.32 -27.28
CA ARG A 122 3.89 12.74 -27.80
C ARG A 122 4.22 11.48 -28.59
N THR A 123 3.97 10.30 -28.01
CA THR A 123 4.06 9.03 -28.72
C THR A 123 2.86 8.89 -29.65
N ILE A 124 3.00 9.39 -30.88
CA ILE A 124 2.06 9.09 -31.96
C ILE A 124 2.46 7.71 -32.50
N SER A 125 1.59 6.71 -32.33
CA SER A 125 1.69 5.44 -33.03
C SER A 125 1.38 5.67 -34.52
N VAL A 126 2.41 5.99 -35.31
CA VAL A 126 2.36 5.83 -36.76
C VAL A 126 2.72 4.38 -37.07
N GLY A 127 1.94 3.75 -37.95
CA GLY A 127 1.90 2.31 -38.17
C GLY A 127 3.22 1.62 -38.53
N GLU A 128 3.21 0.33 -38.25
CA GLU A 128 3.93 -0.80 -38.86
C GLU A 128 5.02 -0.45 -39.90
N ASP A 129 6.29 -0.71 -39.56
CA ASP A 129 7.11 -1.67 -40.31
C ASP A 129 8.46 -1.96 -39.60
N ALA A 130 9.00 -3.14 -39.91
CA ALA A 130 10.03 -3.86 -39.18
C ALA A 130 11.49 -3.39 -39.38
N GLU A 131 12.33 -3.94 -38.50
CA GLU A 131 13.79 -4.21 -38.58
C GLU A 131 14.81 -3.32 -37.83
N ALA A 132 15.44 -4.01 -36.86
CA ALA A 132 16.87 -4.10 -36.56
C ALA A 132 17.71 -2.82 -36.31
N ALA A 133 18.18 -2.66 -35.07
CA ALA A 133 19.59 -2.42 -34.78
C ALA A 133 19.91 -2.65 -33.29
N ALA A 134 20.80 -3.60 -33.02
CA ALA A 134 21.50 -3.74 -31.74
C ALA A 134 22.64 -2.72 -31.65
N ASN A 135 22.82 -2.01 -30.53
CA ASN A 135 24.15 -1.80 -29.95
C ASN A 135 24.14 -1.30 -28.49
N ASN A 136 25.17 -1.72 -27.77
CA ASN A 136 25.56 -1.41 -26.40
C ASN A 136 25.78 0.08 -26.12
N GLY A 137 25.46 0.49 -24.88
CA GLY A 137 25.87 1.78 -24.33
C GLY A 137 25.69 1.83 -22.80
N SER A 138 26.71 1.36 -22.08
CA SER A 138 26.89 1.62 -20.64
C SER A 138 26.91 3.13 -20.41
N GLY A 139 25.94 3.61 -19.64
CA GLY A 139 25.81 5.01 -19.27
C GLY A 139 24.99 5.12 -17.99
N THR A 140 25.69 5.12 -16.85
CA THR A 140 25.18 5.51 -15.54
C THR A 140 24.68 6.95 -15.59
N ASN A 141 23.41 7.13 -15.96
CA ASN A 141 22.72 8.39 -15.80
C ASN A 141 21.87 8.33 -14.52
N PRO A 142 21.91 9.39 -13.68
CA PRO A 142 21.16 9.42 -12.45
C PRO A 142 19.67 9.32 -12.82
N ALA A 143 18.97 8.42 -12.14
CA ALA A 143 17.53 8.29 -12.23
C ALA A 143 16.89 9.61 -11.80
N ALA A 144 16.73 10.53 -12.76
CA ALA A 144 15.76 11.61 -12.67
C ALA A 144 14.39 10.94 -12.85
N SER A 145 13.92 10.28 -11.80
CA SER A 145 12.50 9.98 -11.63
C SER A 145 11.81 11.33 -11.58
N GLY A 146 11.26 11.76 -12.72
CA GLY A 146 10.46 12.98 -12.78
C GLY A 146 9.37 12.88 -11.73
N SER A 147 9.46 13.72 -10.70
CA SER A 147 8.46 14.15 -9.71
C SER A 147 7.13 13.38 -9.60
N SER A 148 7.13 12.05 -9.66
CA SER A 148 5.93 11.24 -9.56
C SER A 148 5.64 10.97 -8.10
N GLY A 149 4.75 11.78 -7.52
CA GLY A 149 4.13 11.51 -6.22
C GLY A 149 5.11 11.14 -5.10
N SER A 150 6.25 11.83 -4.99
CA SER A 150 7.19 11.64 -3.87
C SER A 150 6.80 12.50 -2.66
N GLY A 151 5.64 13.15 -2.69
CA GLY A 151 5.16 14.01 -1.61
C GLY A 151 5.00 13.22 -0.30
N PRO A 152 4.94 13.90 0.85
CA PRO A 152 4.43 13.23 2.03
C PRO A 152 3.03 12.71 1.71
N HIS A 153 2.79 11.44 2.01
CA HIS A 153 1.48 10.84 1.84
C HIS A 153 0.67 10.87 3.13
N ARG A 154 -0.63 11.10 2.98
CA ARG A 154 -1.63 10.81 4.00
C ARG A 154 -2.25 9.45 3.70
N LEU A 155 -2.20 8.53 4.65
CA LEU A 155 -2.79 7.19 4.51
C LEU A 155 -3.95 7.02 5.48
N ILE A 156 -4.92 6.20 5.08
CA ILE A 156 -5.90 5.60 5.99
C ILE A 156 -5.49 4.16 6.21
N LEU A 157 -5.09 3.83 7.43
CA LEU A 157 -4.67 2.48 7.83
C LEU A 157 -5.79 1.81 8.62
N GLN A 158 -5.92 0.50 8.50
CA GLN A 158 -6.86 -0.29 9.31
C GLN A 158 -6.12 -1.45 9.97
N ASP A 159 -6.32 -1.63 11.27
CA ASP A 159 -5.86 -2.81 11.99
C ASP A 159 -6.82 -4.00 11.80
N MET A 160 -6.43 -5.17 12.31
CA MET A 160 -7.27 -6.37 12.26
C MET A 160 -8.53 -6.33 13.17
N ALA A 161 -8.65 -5.35 14.07
CA ALA A 161 -9.90 -5.10 14.81
C ALA A 161 -10.90 -4.28 13.97
N GLY A 162 -10.44 -3.70 12.86
CA GLY A 162 -11.24 -2.83 12.00
C GLY A 162 -11.10 -1.35 12.33
N THR A 163 -10.28 -1.00 13.33
CA THR A 163 -9.99 0.38 13.75
C THR A 163 -9.22 1.08 12.63
N LYS A 164 -9.74 2.22 12.15
CA LYS A 164 -9.16 2.97 11.04
C LYS A 164 -8.44 4.21 11.54
N ALA A 165 -7.15 4.38 11.25
CA ALA A 165 -6.36 5.53 11.67
C ALA A 165 -5.74 6.31 10.51
N VAL A 166 -5.67 7.62 10.68
CA VAL A 166 -4.95 8.52 9.78
C VAL A 166 -3.47 8.42 10.08
N ALA A 167 -2.67 8.28 9.04
CA ALA A 167 -1.22 8.26 9.14
C ALA A 167 -0.60 9.26 8.17
N ILE A 168 0.48 9.90 8.58
CA ILE A 168 1.22 10.89 7.80
C ILE A 168 2.64 10.39 7.63
N GLU A 169 3.11 10.36 6.39
CA GLU A 169 4.49 10.06 6.05
C GLU A 169 5.40 11.24 6.40
N MET A 170 6.16 11.10 7.47
CA MET A 170 7.13 12.09 7.95
C MET A 170 8.46 11.99 7.19
N GLN A 171 8.82 10.78 6.79
CA GLN A 171 9.98 10.48 5.97
C GLN A 171 9.59 9.44 4.91
N ARG A 172 10.21 9.54 3.73
CA ARG A 172 9.90 8.69 2.60
C ARG A 172 10.07 7.20 2.93
N ILE A 173 9.03 6.41 2.73
CA ILE A 173 9.03 4.96 2.86
C ILE A 173 9.04 4.33 1.46
N ASP A 174 10.00 3.45 1.19
CA ASP A 174 10.06 2.80 -0.12
C ASP A 174 8.80 1.96 -0.40
N GLY A 175 8.30 2.06 -1.63
CA GLY A 175 7.05 1.45 -2.07
C GLY A 175 5.77 2.18 -1.64
N VAL A 176 5.83 3.17 -0.73
CA VAL A 176 4.69 4.04 -0.40
C VAL A 176 4.65 5.20 -1.40
N SER A 177 3.79 5.06 -2.40
CA SER A 177 3.51 6.10 -3.40
C SER A 177 2.21 5.76 -4.13
N LEU A 178 1.57 6.77 -4.73
CA LEU A 178 0.32 6.58 -5.48
C LEU A 178 0.46 5.62 -6.68
N GLU A 179 1.67 5.44 -7.22
CA GLU A 179 1.93 4.59 -8.38
C GLU A 179 2.24 3.15 -7.99
N LYS A 180 2.94 2.94 -6.86
CA LYS A 180 3.45 1.63 -6.44
C LYS A 180 2.58 0.94 -5.42
N LEU A 181 1.93 1.71 -4.53
CA LEU A 181 1.19 1.15 -3.40
C LEU A 181 -0.20 0.72 -3.86
N GLY A 182 -0.50 -0.58 -3.74
CA GLY A 182 -1.85 -1.08 -3.98
C GLY A 182 -2.77 -0.82 -2.79
N ILE A 183 -4.06 -0.58 -3.05
CA ILE A 183 -5.04 -0.49 -1.95
C ILE A 183 -5.27 -1.88 -1.36
N GLY A 184 -5.32 -1.93 -0.03
CA GLY A 184 -5.26 -3.15 0.75
C GLY A 184 -3.84 -3.67 0.94
N ALA A 185 -2.79 -2.96 0.51
CA ALA A 185 -1.41 -3.31 0.83
C ALA A 185 -1.18 -3.36 2.34
N LYS A 186 -0.23 -4.19 2.76
CA LYS A 186 0.01 -4.52 4.17
C LYS A 186 1.26 -3.84 4.67
N LEU A 187 1.18 -3.24 5.86
CA LEU A 187 2.31 -2.68 6.58
C LEU A 187 2.42 -3.31 7.95
N MET A 188 3.64 -3.37 8.47
CA MET A 188 3.94 -3.71 9.85
C MET A 188 4.42 -2.45 10.57
N LEU A 189 3.67 -2.00 11.58
CA LEU A 189 4.07 -0.88 12.43
C LEU A 189 4.79 -1.41 13.67
N ARG A 190 5.94 -0.82 14.01
CA ARG A 190 6.73 -1.16 15.19
C ARG A 190 7.19 0.10 15.89
N GLY A 191 6.60 0.39 17.05
CA GLY A 191 7.01 1.54 17.85
C GLY A 191 6.76 2.88 17.17
N ALA A 192 5.75 2.98 16.30
CA ALA A 192 5.34 4.23 15.66
C ALA A 192 4.78 5.21 16.70
N THR A 193 5.02 6.50 16.48
CA THR A 193 4.44 7.57 17.29
C THR A 193 3.05 7.93 16.77
N VAL A 194 2.10 8.13 17.68
CA VAL A 194 0.83 8.79 17.42
C VAL A 194 0.86 10.16 18.07
N ALA A 195 0.67 11.22 17.28
CA ALA A 195 0.60 12.58 17.77
C ALA A 195 -0.73 13.20 17.35
N ARG A 196 -1.49 13.73 18.32
CA ARG A 196 -2.79 14.41 18.08
C ARG A 196 -3.74 13.59 17.19
N GLY A 197 -3.81 12.28 17.43
CA GLY A 197 -4.69 11.38 16.68
C GLY A 197 -4.16 10.87 15.33
N MET A 198 -2.92 11.21 14.94
CA MET A 198 -2.31 10.80 13.68
C MET A 198 -1.07 9.93 13.92
N ILE A 199 -0.94 8.84 13.16
CA ILE A 199 0.26 8.00 13.18
C ILE A 199 1.34 8.68 12.34
N LEU A 200 2.51 8.92 12.94
CA LEU A 200 3.67 9.49 12.27
C LEU A 200 4.51 8.33 11.70
N LEU A 201 4.57 8.23 10.38
CA LEU A 201 5.27 7.14 9.69
C LEU A 201 6.65 7.58 9.24
N ASP A 202 7.63 6.73 9.49
CA ASP A 202 8.97 6.80 8.93
C ASP A 202 9.49 5.37 8.65
N PRO A 203 10.60 5.21 7.92
CA PRO A 203 11.19 3.90 7.63
C PRO A 203 11.63 3.10 8.88
N GLY A 204 11.84 3.76 10.01
CA GLY A 204 12.21 3.12 11.27
C GLY A 204 11.04 2.46 11.97
N CYS A 205 9.80 2.94 11.77
CA CYS A 205 8.62 2.39 12.41
C CYS A 205 7.66 1.64 11.48
N ALA A 206 7.78 1.79 10.15
CA ALA A 206 6.85 1.20 9.19
C ALA A 206 7.60 0.35 8.15
N THR A 207 7.21 -0.93 8.05
CA THR A 207 7.74 -1.85 7.04
C THR A 207 6.63 -2.27 6.09
N LEU A 208 6.81 -2.00 4.79
CA LEU A 208 5.89 -2.46 3.75
C LEU A 208 6.05 -3.97 3.52
N LEU A 209 4.97 -4.72 3.69
CA LEU A 209 4.90 -6.17 3.40
C LEU A 209 4.36 -6.45 1.99
N GLY A 210 3.77 -5.43 1.34
CA GLY A 210 3.20 -5.51 0.00
C GLY A 210 1.78 -6.07 -0.04
N GLY A 211 1.41 -6.70 -1.16
CA GLY A 211 0.04 -7.17 -1.40
C GLY A 211 -0.91 -6.05 -1.83
N LYS A 212 -2.15 -6.45 -2.14
CA LYS A 212 -3.29 -5.58 -2.44
C LYS A 212 -4.58 -6.40 -2.37
N ILE A 213 -5.71 -5.72 -2.18
CA ILE A 213 -7.04 -6.34 -2.27
C ILE A 213 -7.67 -5.84 -3.56
N GLU A 214 -7.78 -6.70 -4.58
CA GLU A 214 -8.23 -6.33 -5.93
C GLU A 214 -9.58 -5.60 -5.96
N LEU A 215 -10.51 -6.02 -5.08
CA LEU A 215 -11.84 -5.42 -4.95
C LEU A 215 -11.80 -3.98 -4.41
N LEU A 216 -10.70 -3.58 -3.77
CA LEU A 216 -10.48 -2.20 -3.29
C LEU A 216 -9.58 -1.41 -4.24
N ASP A 217 -8.50 -2.02 -4.73
CA ASP A 217 -7.48 -1.38 -5.58
C ASP A 217 -8.05 -0.88 -6.90
N ARG A 218 -8.81 -1.72 -7.60
CA ARG A 218 -9.33 -1.38 -8.93
C ARG A 218 -10.31 -0.20 -8.91
N PRO A 219 -11.40 -0.23 -8.11
CA PRO A 219 -12.31 0.91 -8.03
C PRO A 219 -11.64 2.18 -7.50
N TRP A 220 -10.65 2.04 -6.60
CA TRP A 220 -9.91 3.19 -6.12
C TRP A 220 -9.11 3.84 -7.25
N LYS A 221 -8.39 3.08 -8.06
CA LYS A 221 -7.61 3.61 -9.19
C LYS A 221 -8.49 4.26 -10.24
N GLU A 222 -9.56 3.57 -10.65
CA GLU A 222 -10.52 4.05 -11.65
C GLU A 222 -11.23 5.33 -11.19
N GLY A 223 -11.61 5.41 -9.91
CA GLY A 223 -12.31 6.58 -9.37
C GLY A 223 -11.40 7.74 -8.93
N ARG A 224 -10.07 7.61 -9.03
CA ARG A 224 -9.13 8.60 -8.46
C ARG A 224 -9.31 10.00 -9.05
N LYS A 225 -9.42 10.09 -10.38
CA LYS A 225 -9.59 11.37 -11.08
C LYS A 225 -10.89 12.09 -10.67
N SER A 226 -12.01 11.36 -10.59
CA SER A 226 -13.31 11.92 -10.15
C SER A 226 -13.21 12.51 -8.76
N ARG A 227 -12.61 11.78 -7.81
CA ARG A 227 -12.44 12.26 -6.42
C ARG A 227 -11.58 13.52 -6.33
N LEU A 228 -10.55 13.65 -7.17
CA LEU A 228 -9.75 14.87 -7.23
C LEU A 228 -10.56 16.07 -7.75
N LEU A 229 -11.33 15.88 -8.82
CA LEU A 229 -12.20 16.92 -9.39
C LEU A 229 -13.30 17.35 -8.41
N GLU A 230 -13.93 16.41 -7.73
CA GLU A 230 -14.93 16.69 -6.68
C GLU A 230 -14.33 17.51 -5.53
N ARG A 231 -13.10 17.20 -5.13
CA ARG A 231 -12.40 17.93 -4.07
C ARG A 231 -12.03 19.35 -4.48
N ILE A 232 -11.61 19.54 -5.74
CA ILE A 232 -11.37 20.88 -6.32
C ILE A 232 -12.66 21.70 -6.29
N ALA A 233 -13.76 21.16 -6.82
CA ALA A 233 -15.05 21.85 -6.86
C ALA A 233 -15.55 22.22 -5.45
N SER A 234 -15.32 21.35 -4.47
CA SER A 234 -15.69 21.61 -3.07
C SER A 234 -14.89 22.76 -2.44
N MET A 235 -13.62 22.93 -2.81
CA MET A 235 -12.78 24.02 -2.32
C MET A 235 -13.17 25.36 -2.95
N GLU A 236 -13.44 25.39 -4.26
CA GLU A 236 -13.91 26.60 -4.95
C GLU A 236 -15.26 27.12 -4.41
N ALA A 237 -16.14 26.20 -4.02
CA ALA A 237 -17.40 26.55 -3.37
C ALA A 237 -17.22 27.17 -1.97
N GLN A 238 -16.19 26.75 -1.23
CA GLN A 238 -15.87 27.30 0.09
C GLN A 238 -15.22 28.69 0.02
N ASP A 239 -14.39 28.93 -0.99
CA ASP A 239 -13.71 30.22 -1.18
C ASP A 239 -14.66 31.33 -1.69
N SER A 240 -15.82 30.95 -2.23
CA SER A 240 -16.83 31.87 -2.73
C SER A 240 -17.84 32.33 -1.66
N GLN A 241 -17.65 31.92 -0.40
CA GLN A 241 -18.59 32.11 0.72
C GLN A 241 -17.95 32.89 1.88
#